data_AF-A0A2V6C2W5-F1
#
_entry.id   AF-A0A2V6C2W5-F1
#
_cell.length_a   1.000
_cell.length_b   1.000
_cell.length_c   1.000
_cell.angle_alpha   90.00
_cell.angle_beta   90.00
_cell.angle_gamma   90.00
#
_symmetry.space_group_name_H-M   'P 1'
#
loop_
_entity.id
_entity.type
_entity.pdbx_description
1 polymer ?
#
loop_
_entity_poly.entity_id
_entity_poly.type
_entity_poly.pdbx_seq_one_letter_code
_entity_poly.pdbx_strand_id
1 'polypeptide(L)' 'MRKTVEQPEPFTPGITKGMVRQHALELYRDRLPDHPLTLEDWVLAEKDLVNSLETDGLLKR' A
#
# COMPACT_ATOMS: atom_id res chain seq x y z
N MET A 1 19.97 -7.56 -6.78
CA MET A 1 19.21 -6.31 -6.97
C MET A 1 17.74 -6.64 -6.85
N ARG A 2 17.05 -6.18 -5.79
CA ARG A 2 15.58 -6.25 -5.75
C ARG A 2 15.07 -5.27 -6.80
N LYS A 3 14.32 -5.76 -7.80
CA LYS A 3 13.76 -4.90 -8.83
C LYS A 3 12.72 -4.00 -8.15
N THR A 4 12.91 -2.69 -8.23
CA THR A 4 11.83 -1.72 -8.03
C THR A 4 10.67 -2.13 -8.92
N VAL A 5 9.56 -2.51 -8.31
CA VAL A 5 8.34 -2.84 -9.06
C VAL A 5 7.46 -1.60 -9.07
N GLU A 6 7.01 -1.20 -10.26
CA GLU A 6 5.99 -0.18 -10.38
C GLU A 6 4.73 -0.61 -9.62
N GLN A 7 4.09 0.34 -8.95
CA GLN A 7 2.90 0.06 -8.18
C GLN A 7 1.80 -0.58 -9.06
N PRO A 8 1.27 -1.75 -8.70
CA PRO A 8 0.20 -2.41 -9.44
C PRO A 8 -1.12 -1.62 -9.35
N GLU A 9 -2.11 -2.01 -10.16
CA GLU A 9 -3.50 -1.57 -9.93
C GLU A 9 -4.00 -2.14 -8.60
N PRO A 10 -4.67 -1.34 -7.76
CA PRO A 10 -5.29 -1.83 -6.54
C PRO A 10 -6.33 -2.91 -6.85
N PHE A 11 -6.40 -3.93 -5.99
CA PHE A 11 -7.38 -5.01 -6.11
C PHE A 11 -8.74 -4.64 -5.51
N THR A 12 -8.76 -3.69 -4.57
CA THR A 12 -9.94 -3.33 -3.79
C THR A 12 -10.72 -2.21 -4.47
N PRO A 13 -12.00 -2.43 -4.84
CA PRO A 13 -12.84 -1.39 -5.41
C PRO A 13 -12.92 -0.16 -4.50
N GLY A 14 -12.81 1.03 -5.09
CA GLY A 14 -12.83 2.30 -4.36
C GLY A 14 -11.47 2.71 -3.78
N ILE A 15 -10.46 1.84 -3.81
CA ILE A 15 -9.08 2.19 -3.48
C ILE A 15 -8.33 2.65 -4.73
N THR A 16 -7.60 3.76 -4.61
CA THR A 16 -6.83 4.32 -5.73
C THR A 16 -5.33 4.08 -5.56
N LYS A 17 -4.57 4.14 -6.67
CA LYS A 17 -3.10 4.08 -6.64
C LYS A 17 -2.49 5.15 -5.72
N GLY A 18 -3.05 6.37 -5.72
CA GLY A 18 -2.57 7.45 -4.86
C GLY A 18 -2.68 7.10 -3.37
N MET A 19 -3.81 6.50 -2.96
CA MET A 19 -4.04 6.11 -1.57
C MET A 19 -3.05 5.02 -1.13
N VAL A 20 -2.90 3.95 -1.92
CA VAL A 20 -1.95 2.86 -1.62
C VAL A 20 -0.51 3.38 -1.60
N ARG A 21 -0.16 4.33 -2.48
CA ARG A 21 1.17 4.94 -2.49
C ARG A 21 1.46 5.73 -1.23
N GLN A 22 0.55 6.62 -0.85
CA GLN A 22 0.72 7.42 0.36
C GLN A 22 0.87 6.51 1.58
N HIS A 23 -0.03 5.53 1.73
CA HIS A 23 0.00 4.57 2.82
C HIS A 23 1.29 3.75 2.86
N ALA A 24 1.77 3.25 1.72
CA ALA A 24 3.04 2.52 1.64
C ALA A 24 4.25 3.38 2.04
N LEU A 25 4.26 4.66 1.66
CA LEU A 25 5.34 5.57 2.03
C LEU A 25 5.38 5.87 3.53
N GLU A 26 4.22 5.89 4.17
CA GLU A 26 4.08 6.02 5.62
C GLU A 26 4.48 4.72 6.32
N LEU A 27 3.97 3.57 5.86
CA LEU A 27 4.19 2.25 6.45
C LEU A 27 5.67 1.79 6.38
N TYR A 28 6.37 2.13 5.30
CA TYR A 28 7.75 1.69 5.05
C TYR A 28 8.78 2.81 5.18
N ARG A 29 8.40 3.97 5.74
CA ARG A 29 9.24 5.17 5.82
C ARG A 29 10.68 4.90 6.27
N ASP A 30 10.85 4.06 7.28
CA ASP A 30 12.15 3.76 7.89
C ASP A 30 13.03 2.81 7.04
N ARG A 31 12.45 2.15 6.03
CA ARG A 31 13.12 1.11 5.23
C ARG A 31 13.27 1.47 3.75
N LEU A 32 12.56 2.50 3.27
CA LEU A 32 12.59 2.93 1.87
C LEU A 32 13.96 3.35 1.32
N PRO A 33 14.86 4.02 2.09
CA PRO A 33 16.16 4.43 1.56
C PRO A 33 17.01 3.25 1.05
N ASP A 34 16.90 2.09 1.71
CA ASP A 34 17.71 0.91 1.41
C ASP A 34 16.91 -0.22 0.74
N HIS A 35 15.58 -0.13 0.76
CA HIS A 35 14.70 -1.19 0.27
C HIS A 35 13.59 -0.62 -0.62
N PRO A 36 13.77 -0.68 -1.96
CA PRO A 36 12.68 -0.36 -2.86
C PRO A 36 11.53 -1.35 -2.71
N LEU A 37 10.30 -0.85 -2.83
CA LEU A 37 9.07 -1.65 -2.66
C LEU A 37 8.98 -2.74 -3.71
N THR A 38 8.71 -3.95 -3.23
CA THR A 38 8.41 -5.14 -4.02
C THR A 38 6.92 -5.22 -4.30
N LEU A 39 6.51 -6.16 -5.17
CA LEU A 39 5.10 -6.45 -5.41
C LEU A 39 4.36 -6.83 -4.11
N GLU A 40 5.01 -7.61 -3.24
CA GLU A 40 4.43 -8.02 -1.97
C GLU A 40 4.23 -6.82 -1.04
N ASP A 41 5.19 -5.89 -0.98
CA ASP A 41 5.06 -4.69 -0.17
C ASP A 41 3.87 -3.82 -0.61
N TRP A 42 3.61 -3.74 -1.92
CA TRP A 42 2.45 -3.04 -2.47
C TRP A 42 1.13 -3.69 -2.07
N VAL A 43 1.04 -5.02 -2.15
CA VAL A 43 -0.15 -5.78 -1.76
C VAL A 43 -0.40 -5.65 -0.24
N LEU A 44 0.67 -5.70 0.56
CA LEU A 44 0.57 -5.54 2.01
C LEU A 44 0.14 -4.11 2.38
N ALA A 45 0.66 -3.09 1.71
CA ALA A 45 0.24 -1.70 1.93
C ALA A 45 -1.24 -1.49 1.58
N GLU A 46 -1.74 -2.06 0.49
CA GLU A 46 -3.16 -1.99 0.16
C GLU A 46 -4.03 -2.68 1.22
N LYS A 47 -3.64 -3.89 1.64
CA LYS A 47 -4.37 -4.63 2.68
C LYS A 47 -4.43 -3.87 4.00
N ASP A 48 -3.31 -3.26 4.41
CA ASP A 48 -3.23 -2.47 5.64
C ASP A 48 -4.10 -1.21 5.56
N LEU A 49 -4.05 -0.50 4.42
CA LEU A 49 -4.93 0.65 4.15
C LEU A 49 -6.41 0.27 4.27
N VAL A 50 -6.83 -0.83 3.64
CA VAL A 50 -8.23 -1.30 3.71
C VAL A 50 -8.63 -1.60 5.15
N ASN A 51 -7.78 -2.29 5.91
CA ASN A 51 -8.05 -2.58 7.32
C ASN A 51 -8.16 -1.29 8.16
N SER A 52 -7.31 -0.29 7.90
CA SER A 52 -7.38 1.02 8.57
C SER A 52 -8.72 1.69 8.29
N LEU A 53 -9.12 1.75 7.02
CA LEU A 53 -10.37 2.38 6.61
C LEU A 53 -11.62 1.62 7.12
N GLU A 54 -11.57 0.29 7.18
CA GLU A 54 -12.63 -0.53 7.79
C GLU A 54 -12.71 -0.25 9.31
N THR A 55 -11.57 -0.15 9.98
CA THR A 55 -11.49 0.13 11.43
C THR A 55 -12.01 1.53 11.76
N ASP A 56 -11.68 2.52 10.93
CA ASP A 56 -12.15 3.91 11.07
C ASP A 56 -13.63 4.08 10.67
N GLY A 57 -14.30 3.01 10.21
CA GLY A 57 -15.69 3.02 9.77
C GLY A 57 -15.92 3.74 8.43
N LEU A 58 -14.84 4.05 7.70
CA LEU A 58 -14.85 4.74 6.41
C LEU A 58 -15.09 3.79 5.23
N LEU A 59 -14.85 2.49 5.41
CA LEU A 59 -15.29 1.43 4.50
C LEU A 59 -16.32 0.54 5.21
N LYS A 60 -17.42 0.25 4.52
CA LYS A 60 -18.40 -0.77 4.93
C LYS A 60 -18.28 -1.93 3.95
N ARG A 61 -18.04 -3.12 4.49
CA ARG A 61 -18.06 -4.39 3.73
C ARG A 61 -19.47 -4.77 3.31
#